data_AF-A0A9Q1H9X0-F1
#
_entry.id   AF-A0A9Q1H9X0-F1
#
_cell.length_a   1.000
_cell.length_b   1.000
_cell.length_c   1.000
_cell.angle_alpha   90.00
_cell.angle_beta   90.00
_cell.angle_gamma   90.00
#
_symmetry.space_group_name_H-M   'P 1'
#
loop_
_entity.id
_entity.type
_entity.pdbx_description
1 polymer ?
#
loop_
_entity_poly.entity_id
_entity_poly.type
_entity_poly.pdbx_seq_one_letter_code
_entity_poly.pdbx_strand_id
1 'polypeptide(L)'
;MSSDGFLNKLIYYTIDGPVTAIRGFVERQQSKHEPFYYYHRRYRRVPGIEDCPVDDQVCIFEADMQFARDRKVEQQIIQILRTELNTCYDREGVNAHQVCKKELADFEEASDNYETKYGDLGYTKSAYRCLLKQKQRMLRERLREREAG
;
A
#
# COMPACT_ATOMS: atom_id res chain seq x y z
N MET A 1 20.77 -36.04 -17.24
CA MET A 1 20.13 -36.47 -15.98
C MET A 1 21.21 -36.58 -14.90
N SER A 2 21.06 -35.88 -13.77
CA SER A 2 21.80 -36.04 -12.49
C SER A 2 22.76 -34.94 -11.99
N SER A 3 23.05 -33.86 -12.72
CA SER A 3 23.86 -32.75 -12.15
C SER A 3 23.10 -31.94 -11.09
N ASP A 4 21.83 -31.63 -11.36
CA ASP A 4 21.03 -30.71 -10.52
C ASP A 4 20.67 -31.35 -9.17
N GLY A 5 20.45 -32.67 -9.15
CA GLY A 5 20.19 -33.42 -7.91
C GLY A 5 21.42 -33.55 -7.00
N PHE A 6 22.63 -33.61 -7.58
CA PHE A 6 23.87 -33.66 -6.80
C PHE A 6 24.22 -32.28 -6.23
N LEU A 7 24.09 -31.22 -7.03
CA LEU A 7 24.28 -29.83 -6.58
C LEU A 7 23.29 -29.44 -5.49
N ASN A 8 22.00 -29.78 -5.63
CA ASN A 8 21.00 -29.50 -4.60
C ASN A 8 21.30 -30.22 -3.28
N LYS A 9 21.72 -31.49 -3.35
CA LYS A 9 22.18 -32.23 -2.16
C LYS A 9 23.41 -31.59 -1.54
N LEU A 10 24.37 -31.14 -2.36
CA LEU A 10 25.58 -30.46 -1.88
C LEU A 10 25.22 -29.16 -1.16
N ILE A 11 24.35 -28.32 -1.73
CA ILE A 11 23.90 -27.06 -1.12
C ILE A 11 23.14 -27.35 0.19
N TYR A 12 22.27 -28.36 0.19
CA TYR A 12 21.53 -28.75 1.39
C TYR A 12 22.46 -29.13 2.55
N TYR A 13 23.45 -29.98 2.30
CA TYR A 13 24.35 -30.44 3.35
C TYR A 13 25.40 -29.40 3.75
N THR A 14 25.83 -28.53 2.83
CA THR A 14 26.90 -27.56 3.10
C THR A 14 26.39 -26.22 3.64
N ILE A 15 25.18 -25.80 3.26
CA ILE A 15 24.63 -24.46 3.59
C ILE A 15 23.34 -24.60 4.39
N ASP A 16 22.34 -25.28 3.85
CA ASP A 16 20.97 -25.23 4.39
C ASP A 16 20.84 -25.93 5.75
N GLY A 17 21.51 -27.08 5.90
CA GLY A 17 21.63 -27.82 7.16
C GLY A 17 22.24 -27.00 8.30
N PRO A 18 23.45 -26.43 8.15
CA PRO A 18 24.04 -25.60 9.19
C PRO A 18 23.26 -24.31 9.45
N VAL A 19 22.70 -23.65 8.43
CA VAL A 19 21.85 -22.45 8.60
C VAL A 19 20.61 -22.77 9.44
N THR A 20 19.96 -23.89 9.17
CA THR A 20 18.79 -24.33 9.93
C THR A 20 19.15 -24.66 11.37
N ALA A 21 20.31 -25.28 11.61
CA ALA A 21 20.79 -25.56 12.96
C ALA A 21 21.05 -24.27 13.77
N ILE A 22 21.66 -23.26 13.15
CA ILE A 22 21.90 -21.94 13.75
C ILE A 22 20.56 -21.24 14.02
N ARG A 23 19.65 -21.22 13.05
CA ARG A 23 18.29 -20.66 13.23
C ARG A 23 17.59 -21.30 14.43
N GLY A 24 17.61 -22.63 14.51
CA GLY A 24 17.02 -23.37 15.64
C GLY A 24 17.75 -23.11 16.97
N PHE A 25 19.03 -22.75 16.97
CA PHE A 25 19.72 -22.29 18.18
C PHE A 25 19.24 -20.89 18.60
N VAL A 26 19.12 -19.95 17.66
CA VAL A 26 18.64 -18.58 17.92
C VAL A 26 17.20 -18.60 18.43
N GLU A 27 16.30 -19.34 17.78
CA GLU A 27 14.91 -19.48 18.20
C GLU A 27 14.79 -20.08 19.62
N ARG A 28 15.67 -21.03 19.98
CA ARG A 28 15.76 -21.59 21.34
C ARG A 28 16.26 -20.61 22.40
N GLN A 29 17.06 -19.60 22.03
CA GLN A 29 17.44 -18.55 22.98
C GLN A 29 16.33 -17.51 23.07
N GLN A 30 15.73 -17.14 21.94
CA GLN A 30 14.62 -16.18 21.90
C GLN A 30 13.40 -16.68 22.69
N SER A 31 13.09 -17.98 22.63
CA SER A 31 11.98 -18.58 23.38
C SER A 31 12.20 -18.70 24.88
N LYS A 32 13.46 -18.60 25.36
CA LYS A 32 13.77 -18.54 26.79
C LYS A 32 13.47 -17.16 27.40
N HIS A 33 13.47 -16.13 26.56
CA HIS A 33 13.02 -14.80 26.97
C HIS A 33 11.50 -14.71 26.81
N GLU A 34 10.85 -13.95 27.70
CA GLU A 34 9.42 -13.67 27.56
C GLU A 34 9.18 -12.97 26.20
N PRO A 35 8.21 -13.43 25.40
CA PRO A 35 7.98 -12.86 24.08
C PRO A 35 7.61 -11.38 24.21
N PHE A 36 8.32 -10.51 23.49
CA PHE A 36 8.00 -9.09 23.44
C PHE A 36 6.72 -8.89 22.62
N TYR A 37 5.62 -8.59 23.30
CA TYR A 37 4.34 -8.33 22.66
C TYR A 37 4.29 -6.90 22.08
N TYR A 38 4.02 -6.79 20.79
CA TYR A 38 3.75 -5.50 20.13
C TYR A 38 2.32 -5.48 19.59
N TYR A 39 1.70 -4.29 19.60
CA TYR A 39 0.33 -4.07 19.15
C TYR A 39 0.26 -3.08 18.01
N HIS A 40 -0.64 -3.34 17.07
CA HIS A 40 -0.92 -2.40 15.99
C HIS A 40 -1.74 -1.22 16.52
N ARG A 41 -1.23 0.00 16.33
CA ARG A 41 -1.90 1.22 16.77
C ARG A 41 -3.19 1.43 15.97
N ARG A 42 -4.32 1.54 16.68
CA ARG A 42 -5.63 1.86 16.10
C ARG A 42 -5.96 3.33 16.35
N TYR A 43 -6.18 4.07 15.27
CA TYR A 43 -6.61 5.47 15.36
C TYR A 43 -8.13 5.53 15.21
N ARG A 44 -8.80 6.25 16.12
CA ARG A 44 -10.21 6.59 15.94
C ARG A 44 -10.36 7.60 14.78
N ARG A 45 -11.50 7.54 14.10
CA ARG A 45 -11.86 8.54 13.08
C ARG A 45 -12.24 9.86 13.76
N VAL A 46 -11.83 10.95 13.14
CA VAL A 46 -12.14 12.34 13.43
C VAL A 46 -13.03 12.86 12.29
N PRO A 47 -13.91 13.85 12.53
CA PRO A 47 -14.62 14.57 11.46
C PRO A 47 -13.66 15.04 10.34
N GLY A 48 -14.19 15.06 9.11
CA GLY A 48 -13.46 15.55 7.95
C GLY A 48 -13.35 17.08 7.95
N ILE A 49 -12.61 17.60 6.98
CA ILE A 49 -12.37 19.05 6.83
C ILE A 49 -13.64 19.81 6.40
N GLU A 50 -14.60 19.10 5.83
CA GLU A 50 -15.90 19.60 5.38
C GLU A 50 -16.83 20.00 6.53
N ASP A 51 -16.70 19.37 7.69
CA ASP A 51 -17.55 19.60 8.86
C ASP A 51 -16.93 20.63 9.83
N CYS A 52 -15.63 20.92 9.68
CA CYS A 52 -14.92 21.87 10.54
C CYS A 52 -15.27 23.33 10.20
N PRO A 53 -15.50 24.20 11.20
CA PRO A 53 -15.61 25.63 10.98
C PRO A 53 -14.25 26.22 10.60
N VAL A 54 -14.26 27.31 9.82
CA VAL A 54 -13.05 27.92 9.23
C VAL A 54 -12.06 28.45 10.27
N ASP A 55 -12.58 28.93 11.41
CA ASP A 55 -11.76 29.55 12.45
C ASP A 55 -11.17 28.55 13.45
N ASP A 56 -11.68 27.31 13.50
CA ASP A 56 -11.22 26.29 14.45
C ASP A 56 -9.99 25.53 13.93
N GLN A 57 -8.81 26.03 14.33
CA GLN A 57 -7.53 25.44 13.96
C GLN A 57 -7.31 24.04 14.55
N VAL A 58 -7.96 23.69 15.66
CA VAL A 58 -7.80 22.37 16.29
C VAL A 58 -8.51 21.32 15.44
N CYS A 59 -9.76 21.57 15.05
CA CYS A 59 -10.52 20.70 14.15
C CYS A 59 -9.78 20.48 12.82
N ILE A 60 -9.32 21.58 12.21
CA ILE A 60 -8.58 21.54 10.94
C ILE A 60 -7.29 20.70 11.08
N PHE A 61 -6.54 20.89 12.16
CA PHE A 61 -5.30 20.16 12.41
C PHE A 61 -5.54 18.65 12.55
N GLU A 62 -6.56 18.24 13.31
CA GLU A 62 -6.88 16.82 13.48
C GLU A 62 -7.34 16.18 12.17
N ALA A 63 -8.14 16.89 11.38
CA ALA A 63 -8.59 16.46 10.05
C ALA A 63 -7.40 16.32 9.07
N ASP A 64 -6.46 17.28 9.06
CA ASP A 64 -5.25 17.20 8.25
C ASP A 64 -4.35 16.03 8.67
N MET A 65 -4.24 15.75 9.97
CA MET A 65 -3.49 14.60 10.48
C MET A 65 -4.15 13.27 10.11
N GLN A 66 -5.48 13.20 10.07
CA GLN A 66 -6.19 12.04 9.53
C GLN A 66 -5.93 11.88 8.04
N PHE A 67 -6.08 12.94 7.25
CA PHE A 67 -5.78 12.95 5.81
C PHE A 67 -4.35 12.49 5.51
N ALA A 68 -3.36 12.98 6.26
CA ALA A 68 -1.97 12.59 6.07
C ALA A 68 -1.72 11.10 6.38
N ARG A 69 -2.42 10.53 7.37
CA ARG A 69 -2.38 9.10 7.67
C ARG A 69 -3.05 8.28 6.59
N ASP A 70 -4.26 8.65 6.18
CA ASP A 70 -5.01 7.94 5.15
C ASP A 70 -4.26 7.96 3.81
N ARG A 71 -3.66 9.09 3.43
CA ARG A 71 -2.80 9.15 2.24
C ARG A 71 -1.61 8.19 2.32
N LYS A 72 -0.96 8.06 3.47
CA LYS A 72 0.14 7.09 3.66
C LYS A 72 -0.36 5.65 3.55
N VAL A 73 -1.55 5.36 4.06
CA VAL A 73 -2.18 4.04 3.90
C VAL A 73 -2.47 3.76 2.43
N GLU A 74 -3.05 4.71 1.69
CA GLU A 74 -3.32 4.55 0.25
C GLU A 74 -2.02 4.37 -0.56
N GLN A 75 -0.93 5.04 -0.20
CA GLN A 75 0.38 4.80 -0.79
C GLN A 75 0.88 3.36 -0.57
N GLN A 76 0.67 2.80 0.62
CA GLN A 76 1.05 1.41 0.90
C GLN A 76 0.15 0.41 0.16
N ILE A 77 -1.14 0.71 -0.03
CA ILE A 77 -2.03 -0.13 -0.83
C ILE A 77 -1.51 -0.29 -2.26
N ILE A 78 -1.13 0.82 -2.90
CA ILE A 78 -0.57 0.79 -4.27
C ILE A 78 0.77 0.04 -4.29
N GLN A 79 1.59 0.20 -3.25
CA GLN A 79 2.85 -0.51 -3.15
C GLN A 79 2.64 -2.02 -3.03
N ILE A 80 1.62 -2.47 -2.29
CA ILE A 80 1.25 -3.89 -2.17
C ILE A 80 0.80 -4.43 -3.54
N LEU A 81 -0.14 -3.75 -4.21
CA LEU A 81 -0.62 -4.16 -5.54
C LEU A 81 0.52 -4.22 -6.57
N ARG A 82 1.46 -3.28 -6.52
CA ARG A 82 2.67 -3.31 -7.35
C ARG A 82 3.55 -4.54 -7.05
N THR A 83 3.72 -4.88 -5.78
CA THR A 83 4.48 -6.07 -5.38
C THR A 83 3.78 -7.35 -5.84
N GLU A 84 2.46 -7.42 -5.77
CA GLU A 84 1.66 -8.54 -6.27
C GLU A 84 1.79 -8.70 -7.78
N LEU A 85 1.69 -7.60 -8.53
CA LEU A 85 1.92 -7.58 -9.98
C LEU A 85 3.32 -8.08 -10.35
N ASN A 86 4.35 -7.58 -9.69
CA ASN A 86 5.73 -8.00 -9.93
C ASN A 86 5.93 -9.49 -9.59
N THR A 87 5.34 -9.97 -8.50
CA THR A 87 5.38 -11.39 -8.13
C THR A 87 4.72 -12.27 -9.18
N CYS A 88 3.62 -11.80 -9.80
CA CYS A 88 3.00 -12.50 -10.91
C CYS A 88 3.92 -12.55 -12.14
N TYR A 89 4.55 -11.44 -12.50
CA TYR A 89 5.50 -11.38 -13.61
C TYR A 89 6.69 -12.31 -13.41
N ASP A 90 7.26 -12.36 -12.21
CA ASP A 90 8.38 -13.22 -11.87
C ASP A 90 8.00 -14.72 -11.95
N ARG A 91 6.77 -15.07 -11.57
CA ARG A 91 6.28 -16.46 -11.59
C ARG A 91 5.97 -16.96 -13.00
N GLU A 92 5.32 -16.15 -13.82
CA GLU A 92 4.81 -16.57 -15.14
C GLU A 92 5.84 -16.38 -16.28
N GLY A 93 6.83 -15.49 -16.10
CA GLY A 93 7.91 -15.25 -17.06
C GLY A 93 7.38 -14.86 -18.45
N VAL A 94 7.56 -15.74 -19.44
CA VAL A 94 7.23 -15.47 -20.86
C VAL A 94 5.72 -15.27 -21.10
N ASN A 95 4.87 -15.90 -20.29
CA ASN A 95 3.40 -15.84 -20.44
C ASN A 95 2.74 -14.74 -19.58
N ALA A 96 3.54 -13.92 -18.90
CA ALA A 96 3.07 -12.92 -17.95
C ALA A 96 1.99 -11.98 -18.52
N HIS A 97 2.10 -11.56 -19.79
CA HIS A 97 1.15 -10.65 -20.43
C HIS A 97 -0.27 -11.21 -20.57
N GLN A 98 -0.43 -12.53 -20.62
CA GLN A 98 -1.75 -13.16 -20.75
C GLN A 98 -2.35 -13.49 -19.40
N VAL A 99 -1.53 -13.98 -18.46
CA VAL A 99 -1.98 -14.48 -17.16
C VAL A 99 -2.17 -13.34 -16.15
N CYS A 100 -1.27 -12.37 -16.09
CA CYS A 100 -1.25 -11.32 -15.06
C CYS A 100 -2.16 -10.11 -15.38
N LYS A 101 -3.12 -10.25 -16.30
CA LYS A 101 -4.01 -9.16 -16.71
C LYS A 101 -4.88 -8.62 -15.57
N LYS A 102 -5.31 -9.50 -14.67
CA LYS A 102 -6.15 -9.11 -13.53
C LYS A 102 -5.37 -8.22 -12.56
N GLU A 103 -4.19 -8.66 -12.13
CA GLU A 103 -3.32 -7.90 -11.23
C GLU A 103 -2.92 -6.55 -11.83
N LEU A 104 -2.72 -6.51 -13.15
CA LEU A 104 -2.46 -5.26 -13.86
C LEU A 104 -3.65 -4.31 -13.80
N ALA A 105 -4.87 -4.81 -14.06
CA ALA A 105 -6.09 -4.01 -13.98
C ALA A 105 -6.34 -3.48 -12.55
N ASP A 106 -6.15 -4.32 -11.53
CA ASP A 106 -6.30 -3.92 -10.12
C ASP A 106 -5.28 -2.82 -9.75
N PHE A 107 -4.04 -2.93 -10.23
CA PHE A 107 -3.01 -1.90 -10.04
C PHE A 107 -3.33 -0.60 -10.80
N GLU A 108 -3.75 -0.68 -12.06
CA GLU A 108 -4.10 0.48 -12.89
C GLU A 108 -5.29 1.24 -12.28
N GLU A 109 -6.36 0.55 -11.89
CA GLU A 109 -7.52 1.16 -11.24
C GLU A 109 -7.13 1.85 -9.93
N ALA A 110 -6.32 1.19 -9.09
CA ALA A 110 -5.87 1.79 -7.83
C ALA A 110 -4.95 3.00 -8.05
N SER A 111 -4.06 2.93 -9.04
CA SER A 111 -3.16 4.02 -9.41
C SER A 111 -3.93 5.23 -9.94
N ASP A 112 -4.90 5.01 -10.84
CA ASP A 112 -5.74 6.05 -11.41
C ASP A 112 -6.62 6.71 -10.35
N ASN A 113 -7.18 5.93 -9.44
CA ASN A 113 -7.95 6.43 -8.30
C ASN A 113 -7.08 7.31 -7.38
N TYR A 114 -5.85 6.86 -7.10
CA TYR A 114 -4.91 7.62 -6.27
C TYR A 114 -4.45 8.92 -6.94
N GLU A 115 -4.15 8.89 -8.24
CA GLU A 115 -3.77 10.10 -8.99
C GLU A 115 -4.96 11.06 -9.12
N THR A 116 -6.17 10.53 -9.31
CA THR A 116 -7.40 11.33 -9.32
C THR A 116 -7.59 12.05 -7.99
N LYS A 117 -7.36 11.38 -6.85
CA LYS A 117 -7.46 12.00 -5.52
C LYS A 117 -6.31 12.97 -5.25
N TYR A 118 -5.07 12.53 -5.44
CA TYR A 118 -3.88 13.19 -4.89
C TYR A 118 -2.93 13.82 -5.91
N GLY A 119 -3.19 13.64 -7.21
CA GLY A 119 -2.45 14.26 -8.31
C GLY A 119 -2.63 15.78 -8.32
N ASP A 120 -1.62 16.51 -8.77
CA ASP A 120 -1.61 17.98 -8.91
C ASP A 120 -1.84 18.83 -7.65
N LEU A 121 -1.92 18.25 -6.44
CA LEU A 121 -2.05 19.04 -5.19
C LEU A 121 -0.78 19.85 -4.83
N GLY A 122 0.32 19.62 -5.54
CA GLY A 122 1.64 20.20 -5.27
C GLY A 122 2.32 19.58 -4.04
N TYR A 123 3.38 20.24 -3.57
CA TYR A 123 4.19 19.78 -2.42
C TYR A 123 3.41 19.85 -1.10
N THR A 124 2.70 20.95 -0.86
CA THR A 124 1.90 21.17 0.35
C THR A 124 0.50 20.55 0.22
N LYS A 125 0.43 19.23 0.35
CA LYS A 125 -0.83 18.46 0.31
C LYS A 125 -1.58 18.57 1.65
N SER A 126 -2.73 19.25 1.67
CA SER A 126 -3.66 19.35 2.80
C SER A 126 -5.05 18.79 2.47
N ALA A 127 -5.83 18.46 3.50
CA ALA A 127 -7.22 18.02 3.35
C ALA A 127 -8.06 19.08 2.63
N TYR A 128 -7.84 20.36 2.97
CA TYR A 128 -8.52 21.49 2.34
C TYR A 128 -8.33 21.53 0.81
N ARG A 129 -7.10 21.36 0.32
CA ARG A 129 -6.83 21.33 -1.14
C ARG A 129 -7.48 20.13 -1.82
N CYS A 130 -7.50 18.98 -1.15
CA CYS A 130 -8.19 17.80 -1.65
C CYS A 130 -9.70 18.05 -1.78
N LEU A 131 -10.30 18.69 -0.78
CA LEU A 131 -11.70 19.09 -0.81
C LEU A 131 -12.00 20.06 -1.96
N LEU A 132 -11.13 21.05 -2.19
CA LEU A 132 -11.29 21.97 -3.32
C LEU A 132 -11.21 21.25 -4.68
N LYS A 133 -10.26 20.32 -4.85
CA LYS A 133 -10.16 19.49 -6.06
C LYS A 133 -11.44 18.67 -6.26
N GLN A 134 -11.95 18.05 -5.21
CA GLN A 134 -13.19 17.28 -5.24
C GLN A 134 -14.39 18.16 -5.62
N LYS A 135 -14.53 19.35 -5.02
CA LYS A 135 -15.59 20.30 -5.36
C LYS A 135 -15.53 20.71 -6.84
N GLN A 136 -14.34 21.00 -7.36
CA GLN A 136 -14.17 21.31 -8.79
C GLN A 136 -14.59 20.14 -9.69
N ARG A 137 -14.25 18.90 -9.32
CA ARG A 137 -14.69 17.71 -10.06
C ARG A 137 -16.22 17.59 -10.07
N MET A 138 -16.87 17.70 -8.92
CA MET A 138 -18.33 17.64 -8.80
C MET A 138 -19.03 18.72 -9.62
N LEU A 139 -18.48 19.94 -9.67
CA LEU A 139 -19.02 21.02 -10.49
C LEU A 139 -18.91 20.72 -11.99
N ARG A 140 -17.77 20.17 -12.44
CA ARG A 140 -17.58 19.76 -13.84
C ARG A 140 -18.51 18.63 -14.25
N GLU A 141 -18.73 17.65 -13.37
CA GLU A 141 -19.67 16.54 -13.61
C GLU A 141 -21.10 17.08 -13.76
N ARG A 142 -21.54 17.96 -12.85
CA ARG A 142 -22.83 18.64 -12.94
C ARG A 142 -23.01 19.47 -14.21
N LEU A 143 -21.94 20.12 -14.70
CA LEU A 143 -21.99 20.88 -15.95
C LEU A 143 -22.17 19.93 -17.16
N ARG A 144 -21.42 18.84 -17.21
CA ARG A 144 -21.55 17.82 -18.27
C ARG A 144 -22.95 17.22 -18.32
N GLU A 145 -23.54 16.92 -17.16
CA GLU A 145 -24.91 16.41 -17.06
C GLU A 145 -25.95 17.40 -17.60
N ARG A 146 -25.75 18.71 -17.35
CA ARG A 146 -26.62 19.77 -17.86
C ARG A 146 -26.48 20.01 -19.37
N GLU A 147 -25.30 19.77 -19.93
CA GLU A 147 -25.06 19.90 -21.38
C GLU A 147 -25.52 18.66 -22.15
N ALA A 148 -25.60 17.50 -21.48
CA ALA A 148 -26.04 16.24 -22.07
C ALA A 148 -27.56 15.99 -21.99
N GLY A 149 -28.29 16.72 -21.14
CA GLY A 149 -29.74 16.66 -20.97
C GLY A 149 -30.46 17.79 -21.68
#